data_AF-X1VEH0-F1
#
_entry.id   AF-X1VEH0-F1
#
_cell.length_a   1.000
_cell.length_b   1.000
_cell.length_c   1.000
_cell.angle_alpha   90.00
_cell.angle_beta   90.00
_cell.angle_gamma   90.00
#
_symmetry.space_group_name_H-M   'P 1'
#
loop_
_entity.id
_entity.type
_entity.pdbx_description
1 polymer ?
#
loop_
_entity_poly.entity_id
_entity_poly.type
_entity_poly.pdbx_seq_one_letter_code
_entity_poly.pdbx_strand_id
1 'polypeptide(L)'
;MPREGYTDILLKVELPFSLGFIKPSNGFEFGTNERTYGGFGAGGSCGFADPEAQVGFSYVMNKMDLYIVDDPREKSLREAFYRCLKRL
;
A
#
# COMPACT_ATOMS: atom_id res chain seq x y z
N MET A 1 4.95 18.89 6.39
CA MET A 1 3.82 18.01 6.79
C MET A 1 2.56 18.86 6.91
N PRO A 2 1.36 18.30 6.67
CA PRO A 2 0.12 19.04 6.83
C PRO A 2 -0.03 19.53 8.28
N ARG A 3 -0.58 20.74 8.46
CA ARG A 3 -0.70 21.35 9.80
C ARG A 3 -1.65 20.57 10.71
N GLU A 4 -2.71 20.00 10.13
CA GLU A 4 -3.79 19.32 10.84
C GLU A 4 -3.59 17.79 10.94
N GLY A 5 -2.39 17.28 10.65
CA GLY A 5 -2.10 15.84 10.64
C GLY A 5 -2.47 15.13 9.32
N TYR A 6 -2.54 13.80 9.35
CA TYR A 6 -2.70 12.95 8.15
C TYR A 6 -4.08 12.29 8.03
N THR A 7 -5.01 12.61 8.92
CA THR A 7 -6.33 11.98 8.94
C THR A 7 -7.16 12.47 7.76
N ASP A 8 -7.57 11.55 6.90
CA ASP A 8 -8.52 11.84 5.85
C ASP A 8 -9.93 12.04 6.44
N ILE A 9 -10.56 13.18 6.15
CA ILE A 9 -11.85 13.54 6.75
C ILE A 9 -13.03 12.74 6.21
N LEU A 10 -12.89 12.06 5.07
CA LEU A 10 -13.95 11.23 4.48
C LEU A 10 -13.77 9.77 4.88
N LEU A 11 -12.56 9.23 4.66
CA LEU A 11 -12.23 7.83 4.94
C LEU A 11 -11.99 7.56 6.42
N LYS A 12 -11.74 8.61 7.23
CA LYS A 12 -11.50 8.54 8.67
C LYS A 12 -10.30 7.67 9.05
N VAL A 13 -9.29 7.59 8.18
CA VAL A 13 -8.04 6.87 8.40
C VAL A 13 -6.85 7.79 8.19
N GLU A 14 -5.69 7.43 8.73
CA GLU A 14 -4.43 8.14 8.44
C GLU A 14 -3.95 7.79 7.04
N LEU A 15 -3.88 8.76 6.15
CA LEU A 15 -3.45 8.61 4.76
C LEU A 15 -2.37 9.65 4.43
N PRO A 16 -1.12 9.44 4.89
CA PRO A 16 -0.03 10.34 4.57
C PRO A 16 0.33 10.26 3.09
N PHE A 17 0.44 11.42 2.45
CA PHE A 17 0.92 11.56 1.08
C PHE A 17 2.26 12.31 1.04
N SER A 18 3.10 11.93 0.09
CA SER A 18 4.31 12.69 -0.27
C SER A 18 4.50 12.64 -1.78
N LEU A 19 4.60 13.82 -2.41
CA LEU A 19 4.85 13.98 -3.86
C LEU A 19 3.93 13.13 -4.75
N GLY A 20 2.66 12.98 -4.35
CA GLY A 20 1.66 12.21 -5.10
C GLY A 20 1.58 10.71 -4.76
N PHE A 21 2.44 10.20 -3.88
CA PHE A 21 2.40 8.82 -3.44
C PHE A 21 1.86 8.69 -2.03
N ILE A 22 1.10 7.61 -1.80
CA ILE A 22 0.69 7.17 -0.47
C ILE A 22 1.92 6.63 0.27
N LYS A 23 2.00 6.94 1.57
CA LYS A 23 3.02 6.45 2.50
C LYS A 23 2.36 5.47 3.50
N PRO A 24 3.11 4.49 4.03
CA PRO A 24 2.62 3.62 5.09
C PRO A 24 2.17 4.41 6.32
N SER A 25 1.11 3.94 6.97
CA SER A 25 0.55 4.49 8.22
C SER A 25 -0.10 3.37 9.02
N ASN A 26 -0.54 3.69 10.24
CA ASN A 26 -1.21 2.71 11.09
C ASN A 26 -2.50 2.20 10.42
N GLY A 27 -2.60 0.89 10.23
CA GLY A 27 -3.71 0.26 9.51
C GLY A 27 -3.61 0.31 7.98
N PHE A 28 -2.50 0.82 7.43
CA PHE A 28 -2.23 0.91 5.99
C PHE A 28 -0.76 0.54 5.73
N GLU A 29 -0.44 -0.74 5.87
CA GLU A 29 0.93 -1.27 5.78
C GLU A 29 1.09 -2.13 4.51
N PHE A 30 1.89 -1.63 3.56
CA PHE A 30 2.03 -2.29 2.25
C PHE A 30 3.47 -2.55 1.82
N GLY A 31 4.47 -2.27 2.67
CA GLY A 31 5.85 -2.68 2.45
C GLY A 31 6.53 -3.07 3.74
N THR A 32 7.86 -3.13 3.74
CA THR A 32 8.63 -3.53 4.93
C THR A 32 8.90 -2.40 5.90
N ASN A 33 8.75 -1.15 5.46
CA ASN A 33 9.16 0.02 6.24
C ASN A 33 8.49 1.32 5.75
N GLU A 34 8.67 2.41 6.50
CA GLU A 34 8.06 3.74 6.26
C GLU A 34 8.54 4.45 4.97
N ARG A 35 9.68 4.04 4.41
CA ARG A 35 10.19 4.59 3.14
C ARG A 35 9.49 3.99 1.92
N THR A 36 8.70 2.92 2.07
CA THR A 36 7.81 2.40 1.01
C THR A 36 6.87 3.50 0.50
N TYR A 37 6.58 3.53 -0.80
CA TYR A 37 5.66 4.51 -1.39
C TYR A 37 4.93 3.93 -2.60
N GLY A 38 3.69 4.34 -2.84
CA GLY A 38 2.88 3.79 -3.93
C GLY A 38 1.52 4.42 -4.11
N GLY A 39 0.61 3.66 -4.72
CA GLY A 39 -0.77 4.05 -4.99
C GLY A 39 -1.72 2.88 -4.95
N PHE A 40 -2.94 3.15 -4.50
CA PHE A 40 -4.02 2.19 -4.36
C PHE A 40 -5.23 2.69 -5.13
N GLY A 41 -5.81 1.83 -5.95
CA GLY A 41 -6.96 2.13 -6.79
C GLY A 41 -8.22 1.49 -6.25
N ALA A 42 -9.35 2.15 -6.47
CA ALA A 42 -10.66 1.60 -6.14
C ALA A 42 -10.85 0.23 -6.80
N GLY A 43 -11.43 -0.71 -6.07
CA GLY A 43 -11.71 -2.06 -6.56
C GLY A 43 -10.71 -3.12 -6.10
N GLY A 44 -9.49 -2.71 -5.67
CA GLY A 44 -8.44 -3.59 -5.14
C GLY A 44 -7.08 -3.55 -5.86
N SER A 45 -6.90 -2.70 -6.89
CA SER A 45 -5.61 -2.61 -7.62
C SER A 45 -4.59 -1.82 -6.81
N CYS A 46 -3.31 -2.16 -6.89
CA CYS A 46 -2.25 -1.40 -6.22
C CYS A 46 -0.92 -1.45 -6.99
N GLY A 47 -0.04 -0.52 -6.65
CA GLY A 47 1.36 -0.56 -7.05
C GLY A 47 2.21 0.26 -6.09
N PHE A 48 3.35 -0.29 -5.66
CA PHE A 48 4.28 0.40 -4.76
C PHE A 48 5.72 -0.06 -4.97
N ALA A 49 6.65 0.74 -4.44
CA ALA A 49 8.07 0.42 -4.34
C ALA A 49 8.49 0.37 -2.87
N ASP A 50 9.34 -0.61 -2.54
CA ASP A 50 9.98 -0.79 -1.24
C ASP A 50 11.50 -0.63 -1.43
N PRO A 51 12.06 0.56 -1.12
CA PRO A 51 13.48 0.85 -1.34
C PRO A 51 14.44 -0.01 -0.51
N GLU A 52 14.04 -0.45 0.68
CA GLU A 52 14.87 -1.24 1.60
C GLU A 52 14.99 -2.68 1.11
N ALA A 53 13.88 -3.25 0.66
CA ALA A 53 13.89 -4.56 0.01
C ALA A 53 14.36 -4.48 -1.46
N GLN A 54 14.54 -3.28 -2.02
CA GLN A 54 14.91 -3.01 -3.41
C GLN A 54 13.97 -3.67 -4.43
N VAL A 55 12.67 -3.62 -4.17
CA VAL A 55 11.66 -4.25 -5.03
C VAL A 55 10.50 -3.32 -5.36
N GLY A 56 9.82 -3.63 -6.46
CA GLY A 56 8.51 -3.10 -6.80
C GLY A 56 7.48 -4.23 -6.83
N PHE A 57 6.25 -3.92 -6.43
CA PHE A 57 5.12 -4.84 -6.48
C PHE A 57 3.91 -4.14 -7.09
N SER A 58 3.14 -4.85 -7.91
CA SER A 58 1.86 -4.36 -8.41
C SER A 58 0.88 -5.51 -8.62
N TYR A 59 -0.38 -5.21 -8.31
CA TYR A 59 -1.51 -6.09 -8.53
C TYR A 59 -2.60 -5.34 -9.31
N VAL A 60 -3.05 -5.95 -10.41
CA VAL A 60 -4.05 -5.39 -11.32
C VAL A 60 -5.08 -6.46 -11.65
N MET A 61 -6.34 -6.07 -11.70
CA MET A 61 -7.48 -6.95 -11.89
C MET A 61 -8.62 -6.22 -12.59
N ASN A 62 -9.54 -6.97 -13.21
CA ASN A 62 -10.72 -6.44 -13.88
C ASN A 62 -12.02 -6.65 -13.07
N LYS A 63 -12.01 -7.54 -12.07
CA LYS A 63 -13.11 -7.74 -11.14
C LYS A 63 -12.90 -6.90 -9.89
N MET A 64 -13.65 -5.80 -9.79
CA MET A 64 -13.63 -4.93 -8.62
C MET A 64 -14.33 -5.56 -7.43
N ASP A 65 -13.84 -5.26 -6.24
CA ASP A 65 -14.49 -5.52 -4.96
C ASP A 65 -14.37 -4.27 -4.06
N LEU A 66 -15.01 -4.25 -2.90
CA LEU A 66 -15.09 -3.07 -2.02
C LEU A 66 -13.87 -2.92 -1.10
N TYR A 67 -12.67 -3.13 -1.64
CA TYR A 67 -11.39 -2.95 -0.95
C TYR A 67 -10.59 -1.84 -1.63
N ILE A 68 -10.16 -0.84 -0.85
CA ILE A 68 -9.16 0.15 -1.26
C ILE A 68 -7.75 -0.32 -0.86
N VAL A 69 -7.66 -1.06 0.24
CA VAL A 69 -6.42 -1.53 0.88
C VAL A 69 -6.65 -2.98 1.25
N ASP A 70 -5.57 -3.76 1.25
CA ASP A 70 -5.61 -5.14 1.74
C ASP A 70 -6.74 -5.97 1.10
N ASP A 71 -6.97 -5.75 -0.21
CA ASP A 71 -7.82 -6.66 -0.97
C ASP A 71 -7.30 -8.09 -0.74
N PRO A 72 -8.15 -9.05 -0.31
CA PRO A 72 -7.68 -10.37 0.09
C PRO A 72 -6.84 -11.07 -0.99
N ARG A 73 -7.10 -10.77 -2.27
CA ARG A 73 -6.38 -11.31 -3.42
C ARG A 73 -4.99 -10.67 -3.55
N GLU A 74 -4.93 -9.35 -3.46
CA GLU A 74 -3.69 -8.58 -3.46
C GLU A 74 -2.81 -8.96 -2.27
N LYS A 75 -3.40 -8.95 -1.08
CA LYS A 75 -2.70 -9.18 0.19
C LYS A 75 -2.07 -10.57 0.22
N SER A 76 -2.81 -11.60 -0.20
CA SER A 76 -2.28 -12.96 -0.28
C SER A 76 -1.04 -13.06 -1.18
N LEU A 77 -1.07 -12.39 -2.34
CA LEU A 77 0.06 -12.34 -3.27
C LEU A 77 1.24 -11.56 -2.70
N ARG A 78 0.98 -10.40 -2.08
CA ARG A 78 2.02 -9.56 -1.45
C ARG A 78 2.71 -10.28 -0.30
N GLU A 79 1.95 -10.96 0.56
CA GLU A 79 2.52 -11.76 1.64
C GLU A 79 3.37 -12.93 1.10
N ALA A 80 2.90 -13.62 0.06
CA ALA A 80 3.66 -14.67 -0.59
C ALA A 80 4.96 -14.14 -1.20
N PHE A 81 4.89 -13.00 -1.87
CA PHE A 81 6.03 -12.29 -2.44
C PHE A 81 7.09 -11.99 -1.38
N TYR A 82 6.72 -11.35 -0.27
CA TYR A 82 7.66 -11.06 0.81
C TYR A 82 8.19 -12.32 1.52
N ARG A 83 7.39 -13.39 1.64
CA ARG A 83 7.89 -14.68 2.15
C ARG A 83 8.96 -15.27 1.24
N CYS A 84 8.84 -15.14 -0.08
CA CYS A 84 9.86 -15.59 -1.02
C CYS A 84 11.13 -14.74 -0.93
N LEU A 85 11.00 -13.41 -0.81
CA LEU A 85 12.15 -12.52 -0.66
C LEU A 85 12.98 -12.84 0.60
N LYS A 86 12.33 -13.18 1.72
CA LYS A 86 13.03 -13.58 2.96
C LYS A 86 13.83 -14.88 2.86
N ARG A 87 13.67 -15.66 1.78
CA ARG A 87 14.39 -16.92 1.55
C ARG A 87 15.60 -16.76 0.63
N LEU A 88 15.78 -15.57 0.05
CA LEU A 88 16.98 -15.19 -0.70
C LEU A 88 18.07 -14.76 0.29
#